data_AF-A0A3D6DTL7-F1
#
_entry.id   AF-A0A3D6DTL7-F1
#
_cell.length_a   1.000
_cell.length_b   1.000
_cell.length_c   1.000
_cell.angle_alpha   90.00
_cell.angle_beta   90.00
_cell.angle_gamma   90.00
#
_symmetry.space_group_name_H-M   'P 1'
#
loop_
_entity.id
_entity.type
_entity.pdbx_description
1 polymer ?
#
loop_
_entity_poly.entity_id
_entity_poly.type
_entity_poly.pdbx_seq_one_letter_code
_entity_poly.pdbx_strand_id
1 'polypeptide(L)' 'SVAQRTYQIRKLVERKMLMPIKEGARQYTLGFSNSYLLRGIVRALSAEGFIPAALDRVD' A
#
# COMPACT_ATOMS: atom_id res chain seq x y z
N SER A 1 -4.24 -19.09 -8.19
CA SER A 1 -5.68 -19.33 -8.50
C SER A 1 -6.53 -18.11 -8.11
N VAL A 2 -7.81 -18.04 -8.53
CA VAL A 2 -8.74 -16.98 -8.07
C VAL A 2 -8.87 -16.96 -6.54
N ALA A 3 -8.96 -18.15 -5.92
CA ALA A 3 -9.03 -18.29 -4.46
C ALA A 3 -7.82 -17.67 -3.75
N GLN A 4 -6.61 -17.87 -4.28
CA GLN A 4 -5.38 -17.30 -3.71
C GLN A 4 -5.39 -15.76 -3.78
N ARG A 5 -5.85 -15.17 -4.89
CA ARG A 5 -5.96 -13.70 -5.00
C ARG A 5 -6.94 -13.13 -3.97
N THR A 6 -8.12 -13.75 -3.83
CA THR A 6 -9.11 -13.36 -2.81
C THR A 6 -8.53 -13.45 -1.39
N TYR A 7 -7.79 -14.53 -1.09
CA TYR A 7 -7.13 -14.68 0.21
C TYR A 7 -6.12 -13.55 0.49
N GLN A 8 -5.27 -13.24 -0.50
CA GLN A 8 -4.28 -12.16 -0.35
C GLN A 8 -4.93 -10.79 -0.15
N ILE A 9 -5.97 -10.46 -0.94
CA ILE A 9 -6.73 -9.21 -0.76
C ILE A 9 -7.32 -9.14 0.64
N ARG A 10 -7.94 -10.22 1.13
CA ARG A 10 -8.47 -10.28 2.51
C ARG A 10 -7.39 -9.99 3.54
N LYS A 11 -6.20 -10.58 3.40
CA LYS A 11 -5.07 -10.33 4.32
C LYS A 11 -4.57 -8.89 4.27
N LEU A 12 -4.61 -8.23 3.11
CA LEU A 12 -4.26 -6.81 3.00
C LEU A 12 -5.31 -5.92 3.67
N VAL A 13 -6.60 -6.26 3.56
CA VAL A 13 -7.70 -5.56 4.26
C VAL A 13 -7.60 -5.74 5.77
N GLU A 14 -7.38 -6.97 6.26
CA GLU A 14 -7.16 -7.27 7.69
C GLU A 14 -6.01 -6.43 8.27
N ARG A 15 -4.96 -6.17 7.48
CA ARG A 15 -3.80 -5.35 7.87
C ARG A 15 -3.99 -3.86 7.62
N LYS A 16 -5.18 -3.41 7.21
CA LYS A 16 -5.49 -2.02 6.84
C LYS A 16 -4.54 -1.44 5.76
N MET A 17 -3.99 -2.31 4.90
CA MET A 17 -3.17 -1.92 3.75
C MET A 17 -4.05 -1.62 2.53
N LEU A 18 -5.19 -2.29 2.44
CA LEU A 18 -6.27 -1.97 1.51
C LEU A 18 -7.53 -1.63 2.30
N MET A 19 -8.32 -0.69 1.79
CA MET A 19 -9.58 -0.27 2.38
C MET A 19 -10.68 -0.38 1.31
N PRO A 20 -11.82 -1.03 1.61
CA PRO A 20 -12.92 -1.07 0.64
C PRO A 20 -13.49 0.34 0.46
N ILE A 21 -13.88 0.70 -0.76
CA ILE A 21 -14.43 2.04 -1.05
C ILE A 21 -15.76 2.31 -0.34
N LYS A 22 -16.48 1.25 0.03
CA LYS A 22 -17.66 1.21 0.87
C LYS A 22 -17.81 -0.21 1.43
N GLU A 23 -18.60 -0.37 2.48
CA GLU A 23 -18.85 -1.69 3.07
C GLU A 23 -19.34 -2.71 2.01
N GLY A 24 -18.78 -3.91 2.04
CA GLY A 24 -19.09 -4.99 1.08
C GLY A 24 -18.53 -4.81 -0.33
N ALA A 25 -17.87 -3.69 -0.66
CA ALA A 25 -17.31 -3.49 -2.00
C ALA A 25 -16.10 -4.39 -2.28
N ARG A 26 -15.96 -4.81 -3.55
CA ARG A 26 -14.78 -5.50 -4.09
C ARG A 26 -13.79 -4.57 -4.79
N GLN A 27 -14.01 -3.26 -4.68
CA GLN A 27 -13.08 -2.22 -5.08
C GLN A 27 -12.41 -1.66 -3.83
N TYR A 28 -11.09 -1.46 -3.89
CA TYR A 28 -10.27 -1.09 -2.75
C TYR A 28 -9.35 0.07 -3.08
N THR A 29 -9.09 0.92 -2.10
CA THR A 29 -8.06 1.96 -2.11
C THR A 29 -6.90 1.56 -1.20
N LEU A 30 -5.77 2.25 -1.33
CA LEU A 30 -4.64 2.08 -0.41
C LEU A 30 -5.00 2.62 0.98
N GLY A 31 -4.72 1.85 2.02
CA GLY A 31 -4.85 2.28 3.41
C GLY A 31 -3.66 3.16 3.82
N PHE A 32 -3.67 4.44 3.46
CA PHE A 32 -2.58 5.39 3.77
C PHE A 32 -2.32 5.59 5.27
N SER A 33 -3.25 5.21 6.15
CA SER A 33 -3.04 5.18 7.60
C SER A 33 -2.04 4.10 8.05
N ASN A 34 -1.66 3.16 7.18
CA ASN A 34 -0.67 2.13 7.50
C ASN A 34 0.75 2.65 7.22
N SER A 35 1.49 3.03 8.26
CA SER A 35 2.85 3.58 8.13
C SER A 35 3.86 2.61 7.51
N TYR A 36 3.66 1.29 7.65
CA TYR A 36 4.53 0.30 7.00
C TYR A 36 4.35 0.33 5.48
N LEU A 37 3.10 0.35 5.01
CA LEU A 37 2.77 0.48 3.59
C LEU A 37 3.33 1.79 3.02
N LEU A 38 3.10 2.92 3.71
CA LEU A 38 3.56 4.23 3.24
C LEU A 38 5.08 4.28 3.11
N ARG A 39 5.84 3.78 4.09
CA ARG A 39 7.31 3.68 3.98
C ARG A 39 7.75 2.83 2.80
N GLY A 40 7.06 1.72 2.53
CA GLY A 40 7.33 0.88 1.37
C GLY A 40 7.09 1.63 0.05
N ILE A 41 5.98 2.36 -0.05
CA ILE A 41 5.65 3.19 -1.21
C ILE A 41 6.72 4.26 -1.42
N VAL A 42 7.09 5.01 -0.37
CA VAL A 42 8.13 6.05 -0.46
C VAL A 42 9.45 5.45 -0.95
N ARG A 43 9.89 4.32 -0.38
CA ARG A 43 11.12 3.63 -0.82
C ARG A 43 11.07 3.20 -2.27
N ALA A 44 9.95 2.64 -2.73
CA ALA A 44 9.78 2.24 -4.12
C ALA A 44 9.81 3.45 -5.06
N LEU A 45 9.14 4.55 -4.70
CA LEU A 45 9.16 5.79 -5.48
C LEU A 45 10.55 6.42 -5.53
N SER A 46 11.30 6.43 -4.42
CA SER A 46 12.70 6.88 -4.40
C SER A 46 13.57 6.02 -5.33
N ALA A 47 13.43 4.68 -5.26
CA ALA A 47 14.21 3.77 -6.08
C ALA A 47 13.97 3.93 -7.59
N GLU A 48 12.73 4.26 -7.99
CA GLU A 48 12.35 4.56 -9.37
C GLU A 48 12.66 6.02 -9.78
N GLY A 49 13.29 6.81 -8.91
CA GLY A 49 13.69 8.20 -9.21
C GLY A 49 12.56 9.22 -9.18
N PHE A 50 11.38 8.86 -8.68
CA PHE A 50 10.24 9.79 -8.55
C PHE A 50 10.39 10.77 -7.39
N ILE A 51 11.29 10.50 -6.43
CA ILE A 51 11.60 11.40 -5.32
C ILE A 51 13.01 11.98 -5.55
N PRO A 52 13.16 13.31 -5.66
CA PRO A 52 14.47 13.94 -5.82
C PRO A 52 15.42 13.58 -4.67
N ALA A 53 16.65 13.18 -5.00
CA ALA A 53 17.67 12.79 -4.02
C ALA A 53 17.97 13.88 -2.96
N ALA A 54 17.73 15.16 -3.31
CA ALA A 54 17.88 16.28 -2.36
C ALA A 54 16.92 16.19 -1.16
N LEU A 55 15.79 15.48 -1.29
CA LEU A 55 14.79 15.26 -0.24
C LEU A 55 14.98 13.91 0.48
N ASP A 56 15.90 13.06 0.01
CA ASP A 56 16.14 11.71 0.55
C ASP A 56 17.24 11.70 1.64
N ARG A 57 17.52 12.86 2.26
CA ARG A 57 18.51 12.96 3.35
C ARG A 57 17.93 12.33 4.62
N VAL A 58 18.42 11.13 4.92
CA VAL A 58 18.38 10.55 6.26
C VAL A 58 19.62 11.08 6.98
N ASP A 59 19.45 12.12 7.79
CA ASP A 59 20.43 12.45 8.84
C ASP A 59 20.35 11.38 9.95
#